data_AF-A0A9E6K2J3-F1
#
_entry.id   AF-A0A9E6K2J3-F1
#
_cell.length_a   1.000
_cell.length_b   1.000
_cell.length_c   1.000
_cell.angle_alpha   90.00
_cell.angle_beta   90.00
_cell.angle_gamma   90.00
#
_symmetry.space_group_name_H-M   'P 1'
#
loop_
_entity.id
_entity.type
_entity.pdbx_description
1 polymer ?
#
loop_
_entity_poly.entity_id
_entity_poly.type
_entity_poly.pdbx_seq_one_letter_code
_entity_poly.pdbx_strand_id
1 'polypeptide(L)'
;MKKEKKPWVRISASVFLLAVYGIFMLLYMPQARLYQAAASVGQFSDSIAENAWALTMAQNNIPAIIANVLVFGGLAIMWIPFFVKKWRNSRSSGTTTLLSLVLLIVAVGLASCKPYKGTSIVEVQPNQTAYLLPAQGDTSAQEQFDSVQYLSDNQVASKIIEIHYSEHKIGRMYWNIDFVPKEIVILVDRSPVFRQWTYVPENGAVNAINDSNRKTAAIPLESQESIGFWHGVVINAVIEEQNSAKFLYYFGGVGRDPDEIGTGVHLQVGLEQVIDEFVRGWVSDRLYADFKALSLEGGQADAGTIFANVESDAKVYFEDYGITILQLGGIGGLVYDNPDVQDVIDDKFERAAVATAAAITNKTNTDRGQAEATQTVIAANAQAESLALQGIELGKYPSLVAYEIATHATGEVPDMFFYSVGADQDTGQSVDGGLLPFPFFLNYPVGDGTTGVDASLLPEALQPEGPVEPTSAPSPSAMPVETETPTP
;
A
#
# COMPACT_ATOMS: atom_id res chain seq x y z
N MET A 1 -40.83 85.91 26.70
CA MET A 1 -40.98 85.13 25.46
C MET A 1 -39.78 84.18 25.30
N LYS A 2 -39.90 82.89 25.59
CA LYS A 2 -38.85 81.91 25.26
C LYS A 2 -38.91 81.68 23.74
N LYS A 3 -37.91 82.12 22.99
CA LYS A 3 -37.80 81.87 21.53
C LYS A 3 -37.90 80.36 21.29
N GLU A 4 -39.01 79.89 20.71
CA GLU A 4 -39.09 78.51 20.25
C GLU A 4 -38.00 78.31 19.19
N LYS A 5 -37.09 77.35 19.44
CA LYS A 5 -36.07 76.97 18.46
C LYS A 5 -36.81 76.52 17.19
N LYS A 6 -36.51 77.17 16.06
CA LYS A 6 -37.20 76.96 14.79
C LYS A 6 -37.10 75.47 14.39
N PRO A 7 -38.21 74.83 13.94
CA PRO A 7 -38.26 73.41 13.58
C PRO A 7 -37.20 73.02 12.53
N TRP A 8 -36.82 73.97 11.67
CA TRP A 8 -35.74 73.83 10.69
C TRP A 8 -34.41 73.37 11.29
N VAL A 9 -34.04 73.79 12.50
CA VAL A 9 -32.77 73.38 13.13
C VAL A 9 -32.74 71.88 13.43
N ARG A 10 -33.88 71.28 13.81
CA ARG A 10 -33.98 69.83 14.09
C ARG A 10 -34.00 69.02 12.81
N ILE A 11 -34.67 69.52 11.78
CA ILE A 11 -34.69 68.89 10.45
C ILE A 11 -33.27 68.87 9.88
N SER A 12 -32.57 70.00 9.87
CA SER A 12 -31.18 70.09 9.39
C SER A 12 -30.25 69.17 10.20
N ALA A 13 -30.40 69.11 11.53
CA ALA A 13 -29.60 68.22 12.37
C ALA A 13 -29.89 66.73 12.10
N SER A 14 -31.14 66.36 11.80
CA SER A 14 -31.52 64.98 11.47
C SER A 14 -30.99 64.56 10.11
N VAL A 15 -31.09 65.44 9.10
CA VAL A 15 -30.53 65.21 7.77
C VAL A 15 -29.01 65.06 7.86
N PHE A 16 -28.35 65.92 8.65
CA PHE A 16 -26.91 65.81 8.89
C PHE A 16 -26.53 64.50 9.57
N LEU A 17 -27.24 64.09 10.63
CA LEU A 17 -27.00 62.83 11.34
C LEU A 17 -27.16 61.62 10.42
N LEU A 18 -28.21 61.60 9.58
CA LEU A 18 -28.44 60.55 8.60
C LEU A 18 -27.39 60.54 7.48
N ALA A 19 -26.91 61.71 7.05
CA ALA A 19 -25.82 61.81 6.07
C ALA A 19 -24.50 61.28 6.65
N VAL A 20 -24.17 61.64 7.89
CA VAL A 20 -22.98 61.11 8.60
C VAL A 20 -23.08 59.59 8.75
N TYR A 21 -24.25 59.07 9.11
CA TYR A 21 -24.49 57.63 9.18
C TYR A 21 -24.37 56.95 7.82
N GLY A 22 -24.91 57.55 6.76
CA GLY A 22 -24.77 57.03 5.39
C GLY A 22 -23.31 56.96 4.96
N ILE A 23 -22.51 58.00 5.23
CA ILE A 23 -21.07 58.01 4.97
C ILE A 23 -20.35 56.93 5.81
N PHE A 24 -20.69 56.81 7.10
CA PHE A 24 -20.14 55.77 7.96
C PHE A 24 -20.42 54.37 7.40
N MET A 25 -21.67 54.06 7.04
CA MET A 25 -22.03 52.75 6.50
C MET A 25 -21.35 52.50 5.15
N LEU A 26 -21.22 53.52 4.30
CA LEU A 26 -20.52 53.42 3.02
C LEU A 26 -19.03 53.08 3.20
N LEU A 27 -18.38 53.65 4.22
CA LEU A 27 -16.98 53.36 4.55
C LEU A 27 -16.81 52.06 5.33
N TYR A 28 -17.78 51.70 6.16
CA TYR A 28 -17.72 50.54 7.04
C TYR A 28 -18.06 49.23 6.32
N MET A 29 -19.01 49.20 5.38
CA MET A 29 -19.40 47.97 4.69
C MET A 29 -18.22 47.27 3.96
N PRO A 30 -17.34 47.98 3.23
CA PRO A 30 -16.15 47.35 2.65
C PRO A 30 -15.21 46.75 3.70
N GLN A 31 -15.01 47.45 4.82
CA GLN A 31 -14.16 46.97 5.92
C GLN A 31 -14.76 45.73 6.60
N ALA A 32 -16.07 45.74 6.83
CA ALA A 32 -16.79 44.59 7.39
C ALA A 32 -16.66 43.34 6.50
N ARG A 33 -16.72 43.50 5.17
CA ARG A 33 -16.49 42.40 4.22
C ARG A 33 -15.05 41.89 4.27
N LEU A 34 -14.07 42.79 4.42
CA LEU A 34 -12.68 42.39 4.59
C LEU A 34 -12.46 41.63 5.92
N TYR A 35 -13.11 42.05 7.01
CA TYR A 35 -13.05 41.31 8.28
C TYR A 35 -13.73 39.94 8.20
N GLN A 36 -14.84 39.82 7.49
CA GLN A 36 -15.49 38.53 7.24
C GLN A 36 -14.61 37.61 6.38
N ALA A 37 -13.98 38.15 5.34
CA ALA A 37 -13.03 37.40 4.51
C ALA A 37 -11.78 36.98 5.32
N ALA A 38 -11.24 37.88 6.15
CA ALA A 38 -10.12 37.55 7.04
C ALA A 38 -10.52 36.51 8.09
N ALA A 39 -11.76 36.54 8.60
CA ALA A 39 -12.27 35.54 9.52
C ALA A 39 -12.39 34.15 8.88
N SER A 40 -12.83 34.07 7.62
CA SER A 40 -12.83 32.80 6.86
C SER A 40 -11.44 32.27 6.56
N VAL A 41 -10.40 33.11 6.57
CA VAL A 41 -9.00 32.65 6.46
C VAL A 41 -8.44 32.27 7.83
N GLY A 42 -8.81 32.99 8.88
CA GLY A 42 -8.38 32.73 10.26
C GLY A 42 -8.94 31.46 10.88
N GLN A 43 -9.98 30.84 10.30
CA GLN A 43 -10.46 29.52 10.73
C GLN A 43 -9.43 28.40 10.48
N PHE A 44 -8.44 28.65 9.63
CA PHE A 44 -7.30 27.77 9.38
C PHE A 44 -6.08 28.07 10.29
N SER A 45 -6.21 29.03 11.20
CA SER A 45 -5.20 29.30 12.25
C SER A 45 -5.50 28.43 13.47
N ASP A 46 -4.50 27.68 13.94
CA ASP A 46 -4.57 26.87 15.17
C ASP A 46 -4.71 27.71 16.46
N SER A 47 -4.67 29.04 16.35
CA SER A 47 -4.84 29.95 17.48
C SER A 47 -6.31 30.11 17.85
N ILE A 48 -6.71 29.47 18.95
CA ILE A 48 -8.05 29.61 19.58
C ILE A 48 -8.42 31.10 19.80
N ALA A 49 -7.44 31.95 20.12
CA ALA A 49 -7.67 33.37 20.37
C ALA A 49 -7.99 34.15 19.09
N GLU A 50 -7.34 33.81 17.97
CA GLU A 50 -7.60 34.45 16.67
C GLU A 50 -8.92 33.98 16.08
N ASN A 51 -9.24 32.69 16.20
CA ASN A 51 -10.50 32.12 15.75
C ASN A 51 -11.69 32.70 16.55
N ALA A 52 -11.60 32.80 17.88
CA ALA A 52 -12.66 33.37 18.70
C ALA A 52 -12.94 34.85 18.38
N TRP A 53 -11.91 35.64 18.11
CA TRP A 53 -12.07 37.06 17.73
C TRP A 53 -12.68 37.22 16.34
N ALA A 54 -12.24 36.40 15.38
CA ALA A 54 -12.77 36.32 14.02
C ALA A 54 -14.26 35.93 14.00
N LEU A 55 -14.63 34.88 14.73
CA LEU A 55 -16.03 34.43 14.84
C LEU A 55 -16.92 35.48 15.50
N THR A 56 -16.42 36.13 16.56
CA THR A 56 -17.18 37.16 17.29
C THR A 56 -17.45 38.39 16.41
N MET A 57 -16.48 38.82 15.60
CA MET A 57 -16.64 39.93 14.64
C MET A 57 -17.52 39.55 13.43
N ALA A 58 -17.45 38.29 12.97
CA ALA A 58 -18.27 37.81 11.86
C ALA A 58 -19.74 37.63 12.24
N GLN A 59 -20.02 37.11 13.43
CA GLN A 59 -21.38 36.86 13.91
C GLN A 59 -22.04 38.11 14.50
N ASN A 60 -21.28 38.96 15.19
CA ASN A 60 -21.82 40.16 15.81
C ASN A 60 -21.24 41.39 15.11
N ASN A 61 -22.05 41.98 14.23
CA ASN A 61 -21.78 43.28 13.59
C ASN A 61 -21.89 44.43 14.61
N ILE A 62 -21.10 44.36 15.69
CA ILE A 62 -21.13 45.25 16.85
C ILE A 62 -20.96 46.71 16.44
N PRO A 63 -20.04 47.10 15.52
CA PRO A 63 -19.91 48.49 15.11
C PRO A 63 -21.16 49.02 14.39
N ALA A 64 -21.83 48.22 13.55
CA ALA A 64 -23.09 48.64 12.94
C ALA A 64 -24.22 48.72 13.99
N ILE A 65 -24.27 47.80 14.95
CA ILE A 65 -25.25 47.86 16.06
C ILE A 65 -25.04 49.14 16.88
N ILE A 66 -23.81 49.48 17.25
CA ILE A 66 -23.48 50.70 17.98
C ILE A 66 -23.85 51.94 17.15
N ALA A 67 -23.49 51.97 15.86
CA ALA A 67 -23.84 53.07 14.97
C ALA A 67 -25.36 53.25 14.85
N ASN A 68 -26.11 52.15 14.73
CA ASN A 68 -27.58 52.16 14.72
C ASN A 68 -28.13 52.73 16.02
N VAL A 69 -27.66 52.25 17.18
CA VAL A 69 -28.12 52.73 18.49
C VAL A 69 -27.82 54.22 18.66
N LEU A 70 -26.65 54.71 18.25
CA LEU A 70 -26.29 56.12 18.35
C LEU A 70 -27.16 57.00 17.45
N VAL A 71 -27.42 56.56 16.22
CA VAL A 71 -28.19 57.34 15.24
C VAL A 71 -29.67 57.33 15.61
N PHE A 72 -30.26 56.16 15.83
CA PHE A 72 -31.67 56.05 16.22
C PHE A 72 -31.92 56.60 17.62
N GLY A 73 -31.00 56.41 18.57
CA GLY A 73 -31.03 57.03 19.89
C GLY A 73 -30.94 58.55 19.82
N GLY A 74 -30.04 59.08 18.98
CA GLY A 74 -29.91 60.52 18.75
C GLY A 74 -31.16 61.15 18.13
N LEU A 75 -31.76 60.49 17.13
CA LEU A 75 -33.04 60.89 16.55
C LEU A 75 -34.17 60.82 17.58
N ALA A 76 -34.23 59.74 18.36
CA ALA A 76 -35.22 59.57 19.43
C ALA A 76 -35.11 60.70 20.47
N ILE A 77 -33.92 60.99 20.99
CA ILE A 77 -33.70 62.07 21.96
C ILE A 77 -34.08 63.44 21.37
N MET A 78 -33.80 63.67 20.08
CA MET A 78 -34.10 64.94 19.40
C MET A 78 -35.61 65.15 19.20
N TRP A 79 -36.35 64.08 18.88
CA TRP A 79 -37.73 64.16 18.45
C TRP A 79 -38.76 63.76 19.52
N ILE A 80 -38.44 62.86 20.45
CA ILE A 80 -39.35 62.44 21.53
C ILE A 80 -39.89 63.63 22.34
N PRO A 81 -39.10 64.62 22.80
CA PRO A 81 -39.63 65.75 23.57
C PRO A 81 -40.62 66.60 22.76
N PHE A 82 -40.43 66.68 21.44
CA PHE A 82 -41.34 67.38 20.54
C PHE A 82 -42.65 66.62 20.39
N PHE A 83 -42.57 65.31 20.14
CA PHE A 83 -43.73 64.44 20.02
C PHE A 83 -44.50 64.36 21.34
N VAL A 84 -43.84 64.22 22.48
CA VAL A 84 -44.47 64.21 23.81
C VAL A 84 -45.13 65.56 24.11
N LYS A 85 -44.47 66.70 23.85
CA LYS A 85 -45.07 68.04 24.07
C LYS A 85 -46.28 68.25 23.15
N LYS A 86 -46.19 67.85 21.88
CA LYS A 86 -47.25 67.99 20.89
C LYS A 86 -48.41 67.03 21.15
N TRP A 87 -48.13 65.79 21.55
CA TRP A 87 -49.13 64.79 21.96
C TRP A 87 -49.89 65.23 23.22
N ARG A 88 -49.17 65.75 24.22
CA ARG A 88 -49.78 66.24 25.46
C ARG A 88 -50.66 67.49 25.26
N ASN A 89 -50.35 68.32 24.27
CA ASN A 89 -51.12 69.51 23.92
C ASN A 89 -52.17 69.28 22.82
N SER A 90 -52.06 68.19 22.05
CA SER A 90 -52.98 67.87 20.94
C SER A 90 -53.95 66.79 21.39
N ARG A 91 -54.97 67.21 22.16
CA ARG A 91 -56.09 66.33 22.55
C ARG A 91 -57.10 66.10 21.41
N SER A 92 -56.84 66.60 20.19
CA SER A 92 -57.83 66.54 19.09
C SER A 92 -57.32 66.46 17.64
N SER A 93 -56.04 66.23 17.33
CA SER A 93 -55.62 66.07 15.91
C SER A 93 -54.74 64.84 15.64
N GLY A 94 -55.40 63.73 15.34
CA GLY A 94 -54.80 62.42 15.02
C GLY A 94 -53.99 62.35 13.72
N THR A 95 -53.83 63.46 12.99
CA THR A 95 -53.17 63.47 11.68
C THR A 95 -51.64 63.54 11.76
N THR A 96 -51.07 64.10 12.84
CA THR A 96 -49.60 64.32 12.92
C THR A 96 -48.81 63.14 13.49
N THR A 97 -49.46 62.25 14.27
CA THR A 97 -48.87 60.99 14.77
C THR A 97 -48.81 59.89 13.71
N LEU A 98 -49.78 59.86 12.79
CA LEU A 98 -49.79 58.95 11.64
C LEU A 98 -48.60 59.20 10.70
N LEU A 99 -48.29 60.47 10.41
CA LEU A 99 -47.22 60.81 9.47
C LEU A 99 -45.83 60.37 9.96
N SER A 100 -45.55 60.50 11.27
CA SER A 100 -44.28 60.04 11.86
C SER A 100 -44.14 58.51 11.91
N LEU A 101 -45.26 57.80 12.11
CA LEU A 101 -45.27 56.34 12.08
C LEU A 101 -45.02 55.82 10.65
N VAL A 102 -45.66 56.44 9.65
CA VAL A 102 -45.45 56.12 8.23
C VAL A 102 -43.99 56.35 7.84
N LEU A 103 -43.38 57.45 8.28
CA LEU A 103 -41.98 57.75 7.95
C LEU A 103 -40.98 56.77 8.59
N LEU A 104 -41.28 56.27 9.80
CA LEU A 104 -40.50 55.21 10.45
C LEU A 104 -40.65 53.87 9.70
N ILE A 105 -41.86 53.52 9.27
CA ILE A 105 -42.13 52.29 8.50
C ILE A 105 -41.40 52.34 7.14
N VAL A 106 -41.40 53.50 6.47
CA VAL A 106 -40.66 53.69 5.21
C VAL A 106 -39.14 53.58 5.43
N ALA A 107 -38.61 54.13 6.52
CA ALA A 107 -37.18 54.04 6.83
C ALA A 107 -36.73 52.59 7.11
N VAL A 108 -37.53 51.81 7.85
CA VAL A 108 -37.27 50.38 8.10
C VAL A 108 -37.43 49.56 6.83
N GLY A 109 -38.40 49.92 5.97
CA GLY A 109 -38.62 49.29 4.67
C GLY A 109 -37.43 49.47 3.71
N LEU A 110 -36.81 50.65 3.69
CA LEU A 110 -35.67 50.96 2.81
C LEU A 110 -34.33 50.39 3.33
N ALA A 111 -34.19 50.19 4.64
CA ALA A 111 -32.97 49.62 5.23
C ALA A 111 -32.89 48.08 5.12
N SER A 112 -33.99 47.41 4.78
CA SER A 112 -34.05 45.95 4.72
C SER A 112 -33.86 45.48 3.27
N CYS A 113 -32.67 45.73 2.71
CA CYS A 113 -32.30 45.14 1.42
C CYS A 113 -32.24 43.62 1.56
N LYS A 114 -32.95 42.92 0.67
CA LYS A 114 -32.92 41.47 0.57
C LYS A 114 -31.48 41.01 0.31
N PRO A 115 -30.94 40.05 1.09
CA PRO A 115 -29.64 39.46 0.75
C PRO A 115 -29.76 38.81 -0.64
N TYR A 116 -28.77 39.00 -1.50
CA TYR A 116 -28.71 38.39 -2.83
C TYR A 116 -27.54 37.41 -2.86
N LYS A 117 -27.83 36.12 -3.07
CA LYS A 117 -26.82 35.11 -3.38
C LYS A 117 -26.81 34.92 -4.89
N GLY A 118 -25.67 35.19 -5.52
CA GLY A 118 -25.48 34.97 -6.96
C GLY A 118 -25.42 33.49 -7.32
N THR A 119 -25.16 33.19 -8.59
CA THR A 119 -24.84 31.84 -9.05
C THR A 119 -23.45 31.43 -8.54
N SER A 120 -23.31 30.17 -8.14
CA SER A 120 -22.00 29.60 -7.82
C SER A 120 -21.46 28.91 -9.05
N ILE A 121 -20.19 29.10 -9.36
CA ILE A 121 -19.54 28.48 -10.50
C ILE A 121 -18.61 27.39 -9.97
N VAL A 122 -18.75 26.18 -10.51
CA VAL A 122 -17.91 25.03 -10.17
C VAL A 122 -17.13 24.62 -11.40
N GLU A 123 -15.81 24.54 -11.28
CA GLU A 123 -14.94 24.05 -12.33
C GLU A 123 -14.67 22.56 -12.15
N VAL A 124 -14.88 21.78 -13.22
CA VAL A 124 -14.66 20.34 -13.26
C VAL A 124 -13.25 20.08 -13.81
N GLN A 125 -12.42 19.38 -13.04
CA GLN A 125 -11.06 19.06 -13.47
C GLN A 125 -11.04 17.97 -14.55
N PRO A 126 -9.99 17.89 -15.40
CA PRO A 126 -9.90 16.87 -16.45
C PRO A 126 -9.95 15.42 -15.95
N ASN A 127 -9.43 15.16 -14.75
CA ASN A 127 -9.46 13.87 -14.07
C ASN A 127 -10.76 13.63 -13.29
N GLN A 128 -11.75 14.52 -13.39
CA GLN A 128 -13.02 14.39 -12.69
C GLN A 128 -14.17 14.18 -13.67
N THR A 129 -15.24 13.56 -13.18
CA THR A 129 -16.52 13.48 -13.86
C THR A 129 -17.57 14.12 -12.96
N ALA A 130 -18.37 15.01 -13.53
CA ALA A 130 -19.40 15.74 -12.80
C ALA A 130 -20.80 15.23 -13.13
N TYR A 131 -21.64 15.19 -12.10
CA TYR A 131 -23.05 14.81 -12.18
C TYR A 131 -23.89 15.96 -11.65
N LEU A 132 -24.87 16.42 -12.43
CA LEU A 132 -25.75 17.51 -12.03
C LEU A 132 -27.14 16.97 -11.72
N LEU A 133 -27.47 16.88 -10.43
CA LEU A 133 -28.73 16.34 -9.95
C LEU A 133 -29.65 17.47 -9.50
N PRO A 134 -30.96 17.45 -9.81
CA PRO A 134 -31.91 18.40 -9.24
C PRO A 134 -32.04 18.17 -7.73
N ALA A 135 -31.79 19.22 -6.93
CA ALA A 135 -31.98 19.21 -5.48
C ALA A 135 -33.46 19.21 -5.07
N GLN A 136 -34.33 19.66 -5.97
CA GLN A 136 -35.78 19.81 -5.75
C GLN A 136 -36.52 19.29 -7.00
N GLY A 137 -37.39 18.29 -6.82
CA GLY A 137 -38.14 17.66 -7.91
C GLY A 137 -39.47 17.06 -7.45
N ASP A 138 -40.34 16.72 -8.41
CA ASP A 138 -41.63 16.06 -8.19
C ASP A 138 -41.40 14.63 -7.67
N THR A 139 -41.87 14.33 -6.47
CA THR A 139 -41.66 13.03 -5.78
C THR A 139 -42.36 11.86 -6.48
N SER A 140 -43.12 12.11 -7.53
CA SER A 140 -43.78 11.09 -8.35
C SER A 140 -42.83 10.22 -9.18
N ALA A 141 -41.59 10.65 -9.43
CA ALA A 141 -40.55 9.88 -10.14
C ALA A 141 -39.45 9.32 -9.21
N GLN A 142 -39.69 9.31 -7.89
CA GLN A 142 -38.63 9.11 -6.90
C GLN A 142 -37.97 7.73 -6.91
N GLU A 143 -38.62 6.70 -7.46
CA GLU A 143 -38.03 5.35 -7.63
C GLU A 143 -36.98 5.27 -8.77
N GLN A 144 -36.93 6.23 -9.69
CA GLN A 144 -35.97 6.23 -10.81
C GLN A 144 -34.69 7.03 -10.53
N PHE A 145 -34.69 7.87 -9.48
CA PHE A 145 -33.59 8.79 -9.16
C PHE A 145 -32.30 8.10 -8.69
N ASP A 146 -32.38 6.82 -8.32
CA ASP A 146 -31.23 6.02 -7.90
C ASP A 146 -30.98 4.88 -8.90
N SER A 147 -30.99 5.16 -10.19
CA SER A 147 -30.56 4.18 -11.20
C SER A 147 -29.27 4.61 -11.86
N VAL A 148 -28.42 3.64 -12.22
CA VAL A 148 -27.20 3.89 -12.99
C VAL A 148 -27.51 4.67 -14.27
N GLN A 149 -28.63 4.36 -14.93
CA GLN A 149 -29.07 5.07 -16.12
C GLN A 149 -29.39 6.54 -15.84
N TYR A 150 -30.12 6.82 -14.75
CA TYR A 150 -30.41 8.20 -14.35
C TYR A 150 -29.13 8.99 -14.07
N LEU A 151 -28.15 8.41 -13.36
CA LEU A 151 -26.87 9.07 -13.13
C LEU A 151 -26.13 9.31 -14.45
N SER A 152 -26.12 8.33 -15.36
CA SER A 152 -25.51 8.47 -16.68
C SER A 152 -26.16 9.57 -17.51
N ASP A 153 -27.49 9.72 -17.45
CA ASP A 153 -28.23 10.76 -18.19
C ASP A 153 -27.96 12.17 -17.64
N ASN A 154 -27.58 12.28 -16.36
CA ASN A 154 -27.25 13.55 -15.68
C ASN A 154 -25.74 13.82 -15.61
N GLN A 155 -24.93 13.06 -16.36
CA GLN A 155 -23.50 13.31 -16.51
C GLN A 155 -23.27 14.60 -17.31
N VAL A 156 -22.42 15.49 -16.79
CA VAL A 156 -22.14 16.77 -17.41
C VAL A 156 -20.73 16.78 -17.99
N ALA A 157 -20.63 17.00 -19.30
CA ALA A 157 -19.35 17.12 -20.01
C ALA A 157 -18.74 18.53 -19.95
N SER A 158 -19.45 19.53 -19.40
CA SER A 158 -18.95 20.90 -19.32
C SER A 158 -17.91 21.05 -18.21
N LYS A 159 -16.83 21.77 -18.53
CA LYS A 159 -15.76 22.12 -17.56
C LYS A 159 -16.22 23.11 -16.49
N ILE A 160 -17.35 23.78 -16.71
CA ILE A 160 -17.90 24.80 -15.83
C ILE A 160 -19.38 24.51 -15.65
N ILE A 161 -19.83 24.50 -14.40
CA ILE A 161 -21.22 24.27 -14.02
C ILE A 161 -21.70 25.44 -13.17
N GLU A 162 -22.84 26.01 -13.53
CA GLU A 162 -23.48 27.09 -12.77
C GLU A 162 -24.58 26.49 -11.86
N ILE A 163 -24.42 26.67 -10.55
CA ILE A 163 -25.41 26.26 -9.55
C ILE A 163 -26.32 27.46 -9.26
N HIS A 164 -27.62 27.25 -9.48
CA HIS A 164 -28.65 28.22 -9.16
C HIS A 164 -29.16 28.02 -7.75
N TYR A 165 -29.55 29.12 -7.10
CA TYR A 165 -30.14 29.07 -5.76
C TYR A 165 -31.62 29.44 -5.81
N SER A 166 -32.40 28.74 -4.99
CA SER A 166 -33.80 29.04 -4.71
C SER A 166 -33.92 29.73 -3.35
N GLU A 167 -34.87 30.65 -3.26
CA GLU A 167 -35.17 31.34 -2.01
C GLU A 167 -36.05 30.46 -1.13
N HIS A 168 -35.55 30.14 0.06
CA HIS A 168 -36.25 29.42 1.08
C HIS A 168 -36.61 30.37 2.23
N LYS A 169 -37.90 30.60 2.44
CA LYS A 169 -38.38 31.54 3.46
C LYS A 169 -38.38 30.87 4.84
N ILE A 170 -37.42 31.23 5.70
CA ILE A 170 -37.29 30.68 7.07
C ILE A 170 -38.20 31.41 8.07
N GLY A 171 -38.54 32.67 7.82
CA GLY A 171 -39.28 33.51 8.78
C GLY A 171 -40.49 34.24 8.23
N ARG A 172 -41.25 34.90 9.11
CA ARG A 172 -42.42 35.71 8.74
C ARG A 172 -42.05 37.00 8.00
N MET A 173 -40.88 37.55 8.31
CA MET A 173 -40.37 38.79 7.71
C MET A 173 -39.83 38.52 6.30
N TYR A 174 -39.97 39.50 5.39
CA TYR A 174 -39.60 39.32 3.98
C TYR A 174 -38.09 39.20 3.75
N TRP A 175 -37.26 39.59 4.72
CA TRP A 175 -35.80 39.49 4.67
C TRP A 175 -35.25 38.23 5.36
N ASN A 176 -36.11 37.43 6.00
CA ASN A 176 -35.72 36.16 6.61
C ASN A 176 -35.76 35.05 5.56
N ILE A 177 -34.83 35.11 4.62
CA ILE A 177 -34.69 34.19 3.50
C ILE A 177 -33.33 33.53 3.60
N ASP A 178 -33.30 32.25 3.27
CA ASP A 178 -32.10 31.45 3.07
C ASP A 178 -32.04 30.97 1.62
N PHE A 179 -30.85 30.62 1.15
CA PHE A 179 -30.60 30.25 -0.23
C PHE A 179 -30.20 28.79 -0.32
N VAL A 180 -31.12 27.97 -0.84
CA VAL A 180 -30.92 26.53 -1.01
C VAL A 180 -30.57 26.26 -2.48
N PRO A 181 -29.51 25.50 -2.78
CA PRO A 181 -29.16 25.16 -4.15
C PRO A 181 -30.33 24.41 -4.84
N LYS A 182 -30.58 24.73 -6.11
CA LYS A 182 -31.57 24.05 -6.94
C LYS A 182 -31.00 22.79 -7.56
N GLU A 183 -29.70 22.77 -7.78
CA GLU A 183 -28.96 21.64 -8.32
C GLU A 183 -27.81 21.24 -7.37
N ILE A 184 -27.51 19.95 -7.36
CA ILE A 184 -26.44 19.31 -6.62
C ILE A 184 -25.42 18.84 -7.65
N VAL A 185 -24.18 19.27 -7.52
CA VAL A 185 -23.06 18.80 -8.34
C VAL A 185 -22.30 17.76 -7.53
N ILE A 186 -22.23 16.54 -8.04
CA ILE A 186 -21.38 15.48 -7.48
C ILE A 186 -20.16 15.31 -8.37
N LEU A 187 -18.97 15.39 -7.77
CA LEU A 187 -17.70 15.18 -8.47
C LEU A 187 -17.12 13.81 -8.12
N VAL A 188 -16.83 13.02 -9.15
CA VAL A 188 -16.15 11.73 -9.07
C VAL A 188 -14.72 11.90 -9.55
N ASP A 189 -13.73 11.61 -8.69
CA ASP A 189 -12.32 11.60 -9.07
C ASP A 189 -11.98 10.27 -9.78
N ARG A 190 -11.35 10.37 -10.95
CA ARG A 190 -10.92 9.24 -11.78
C ARG A 190 -9.41 9.03 -11.75
N SER A 191 -8.70 9.72 -10.87
CA SER A 191 -7.26 9.53 -10.72
C SER A 191 -6.96 8.07 -10.34
N PRO A 192 -5.95 7.43 -10.95
CA PRO A 192 -5.58 6.07 -10.60
C PRO A 192 -5.08 6.05 -9.15
N VAL A 193 -5.54 5.06 -8.41
CA VAL A 193 -5.20 4.87 -7.00
C VAL A 193 -4.33 3.65 -6.85
N PHE A 194 -3.16 3.87 -6.26
CA PHE A 194 -2.23 2.82 -5.85
C PHE A 194 -2.33 2.59 -4.35
N ARG A 195 -2.63 1.36 -3.94
CA ARG A 195 -2.64 0.96 -2.53
C ARG A 195 -1.75 -0.25 -2.32
N GLN A 196 -1.09 -0.23 -1.17
CA GLN A 196 -0.22 -1.30 -0.73
C GLN A 196 -0.56 -1.65 0.71
N TRP A 197 -0.82 -2.93 0.93
CA TRP A 197 -1.07 -3.53 2.23
C TRP A 197 0.15 -4.35 2.59
N THR A 198 1.04 -3.84 3.43
CA THR A 198 2.28 -4.49 3.82
C THR A 198 2.35 -4.76 5.31
N TYR A 199 3.19 -5.73 5.66
CA TYR A 199 3.53 -5.97 7.05
C TYR A 199 4.55 -4.93 7.48
N VAL A 200 4.20 -4.08 8.45
CA VAL A 200 5.12 -3.12 9.07
C VAL A 200 5.37 -3.59 10.50
N PRO A 201 6.57 -4.11 10.83
CA PRO A 201 6.90 -4.46 12.20
C PRO A 201 7.08 -3.16 13.01
N GLU A 202 6.18 -2.88 13.94
CA GLU A 202 6.33 -1.76 14.86
C GLU A 202 7.09 -2.24 16.11
N ASN A 203 8.33 -1.74 16.31
CA ASN A 203 9.14 -1.98 17.52
C ASN A 203 9.35 -3.45 17.94
N GLY A 204 9.48 -4.38 16.99
CA GLY A 204 9.79 -5.79 17.29
C GLY A 204 8.66 -6.56 18.01
N ALA A 205 7.46 -5.98 18.11
CA ALA A 205 6.28 -6.67 18.61
C ALA A 205 5.19 -6.61 17.55
N VAL A 206 4.58 -7.76 17.27
CA VAL A 206 3.39 -7.91 16.43
C VAL A 206 2.21 -7.27 17.16
N ASN A 207 2.16 -5.95 17.23
CA ASN A 207 0.97 -5.27 17.75
C ASN A 207 -0.06 -5.22 16.63
N ALA A 208 -0.97 -6.18 16.71
CA ALA A 208 -2.25 -6.14 16.07
C ALA A 208 -2.84 -4.73 16.20
N ILE A 209 -3.11 -4.11 15.05
CA ILE A 209 -4.32 -3.32 14.85
C ILE A 209 -4.45 -2.14 15.83
N ASN A 210 -3.66 -1.08 15.64
CA ASN A 210 -4.21 0.26 15.85
C ASN A 210 -5.04 0.61 14.61
N ASP A 211 -6.27 1.08 14.78
CA ASP A 211 -7.26 1.30 13.71
C ASP A 211 -6.74 2.21 12.57
N SER A 212 -5.75 3.08 12.89
CA SER A 212 -5.04 3.92 11.92
C SER A 212 -4.08 3.16 10.98
N ASN A 213 -3.55 2.00 11.40
CA ASN A 213 -2.63 1.15 10.60
C ASN A 213 -3.35 0.02 9.83
N ARG A 214 -4.66 -0.19 10.05
CA ARG A 214 -5.40 -1.27 9.35
C ARG A 214 -5.49 -1.07 7.84
N LYS A 215 -5.48 0.20 7.41
CA LYS A 215 -5.59 0.60 5.99
C LYS A 215 -4.34 0.27 5.17
N THR A 216 -3.22 -0.02 5.84
CA THR A 216 -1.94 -0.36 5.21
C THR A 216 -1.41 -1.72 5.67
N ALA A 217 -2.08 -2.40 6.61
CA ALA A 217 -1.64 -3.68 7.12
C ALA A 217 -1.80 -4.80 6.08
N ALA A 218 -0.82 -5.70 6.02
CA ALA A 218 -0.89 -6.97 5.28
C ALA A 218 -2.16 -7.78 5.60
N ILE A 219 -2.46 -8.75 4.74
CA ILE A 219 -3.63 -9.62 4.89
C ILE A 219 -3.22 -10.83 5.76
N PRO A 220 -3.93 -11.10 6.86
CA PRO A 220 -3.73 -12.31 7.65
C PRO A 220 -4.36 -13.50 6.93
N LEU A 221 -3.61 -14.58 6.82
CA LEU A 221 -3.95 -15.80 6.11
C LEU A 221 -3.57 -17.01 6.96
N GLU A 222 -4.12 -18.17 6.61
CA GLU A 222 -3.90 -19.41 7.33
C GLU A 222 -3.80 -20.59 6.35
N SER A 223 -2.83 -21.47 6.55
CA SER A 223 -2.72 -22.70 5.76
C SER A 223 -3.72 -23.78 6.22
N GLN A 224 -3.84 -24.85 5.44
CA GLN A 224 -4.62 -26.04 5.81
C GLN A 224 -4.22 -26.62 7.17
N GLU A 225 -2.94 -26.52 7.54
CA GLU A 225 -2.35 -27.02 8.79
C GLU A 225 -2.54 -26.06 9.97
N SER A 226 -3.31 -24.98 9.78
CA SER A 226 -3.56 -23.95 10.78
C SER A 226 -2.31 -23.16 11.19
N ILE A 227 -1.40 -22.94 10.24
CA ILE A 227 -0.27 -22.04 10.41
C ILE A 227 -0.69 -20.67 9.91
N GLY A 228 -0.72 -19.69 10.81
CA GLY A 228 -1.04 -18.29 10.51
C GLY A 228 0.17 -17.53 9.96
N PHE A 229 -0.06 -16.71 8.93
CA PHE A 229 0.94 -15.85 8.33
C PHE A 229 0.30 -14.61 7.68
N TRP A 230 1.10 -13.59 7.44
CA TRP A 230 0.70 -12.35 6.78
C TRP A 230 1.31 -12.30 5.38
N HIS A 231 0.52 -11.86 4.41
CA HIS A 231 1.00 -11.62 3.04
C HIS A 231 0.74 -10.17 2.63
N GLY A 232 1.76 -9.52 2.08
CA GLY A 232 1.61 -8.20 1.52
C GLY A 232 0.88 -8.23 0.18
N VAL A 233 0.04 -7.25 -0.09
CA VAL A 233 -0.72 -7.15 -1.35
C VAL A 233 -0.61 -5.74 -1.90
N VAL A 234 -0.54 -5.64 -3.22
CA VAL A 234 -0.54 -4.37 -3.95
C VAL A 234 -1.70 -4.36 -4.93
N ILE A 235 -2.37 -3.22 -5.04
CA ILE A 235 -3.47 -3.01 -5.96
C ILE A 235 -3.35 -1.64 -6.62
N ASN A 236 -3.60 -1.62 -7.93
CA ASN A 236 -3.78 -0.40 -8.71
C ASN A 236 -5.16 -0.45 -9.35
N ALA A 237 -5.97 0.56 -9.10
CA ALA A 237 -7.33 0.65 -9.63
C ALA A 237 -7.67 2.07 -10.07
N VAL A 238 -8.64 2.17 -10.97
CA VAL A 238 -9.11 3.44 -11.54
C VAL A 238 -10.62 3.38 -11.73
N ILE A 239 -11.26 4.55 -11.74
CA ILE A 239 -12.65 4.68 -12.17
C ILE A 239 -12.64 5.21 -13.59
N GLU A 240 -13.05 4.38 -14.54
CA GLU A 240 -13.20 4.82 -15.91
C GLU A 240 -14.43 5.73 -16.07
N GLU A 241 -14.40 6.62 -17.06
CA GLU A 241 -15.47 7.59 -17.28
C GLU A 241 -16.83 6.90 -17.47
N GLN A 242 -16.86 5.86 -18.31
CA GLN A 242 -18.05 5.06 -18.59
C GLN A 242 -18.63 4.34 -17.36
N ASN A 243 -17.81 4.12 -16.33
CA ASN A 243 -18.14 3.34 -15.15
C ASN A 243 -18.37 4.23 -13.91
N SER A 244 -18.07 5.52 -14.01
CA SER A 244 -18.21 6.47 -12.89
C SER A 244 -19.65 6.59 -12.37
N ALA A 245 -20.66 6.38 -13.21
CA ALA A 245 -22.06 6.38 -12.80
C ALA A 245 -22.40 5.15 -11.95
N LYS A 246 -21.84 3.97 -12.28
CA LYS A 246 -21.97 2.76 -11.47
C LYS A 246 -21.27 2.93 -10.12
N PHE A 247 -20.05 3.47 -10.14
CA PHE A 247 -19.29 3.74 -8.93
C PHE A 247 -20.06 4.69 -7.99
N LEU A 248 -20.62 5.77 -8.55
CA LEU A 248 -21.47 6.69 -7.80
C LEU A 248 -22.77 6.04 -7.30
N TYR A 249 -23.35 5.10 -8.03
CA TYR A 249 -24.54 4.39 -7.58
C TYR A 249 -24.28 3.53 -6.32
N TYR A 250 -23.19 2.76 -6.32
CA TYR A 250 -22.87 1.86 -5.20
C TYR A 250 -22.20 2.57 -4.02
N PHE A 251 -21.37 3.58 -4.30
CA PHE A 251 -20.54 4.25 -3.29
C PHE A 251 -20.83 5.75 -3.19
N GLY A 252 -22.00 6.20 -3.66
CA GLY A 252 -22.43 7.61 -3.68
C GLY A 252 -22.76 8.20 -2.32
N GLY A 253 -22.17 7.67 -1.25
CA GLY A 253 -22.10 8.38 0.01
C GLY A 253 -21.44 9.74 -0.23
N VAL A 254 -22.05 10.80 0.34
CA VAL A 254 -21.38 12.09 0.41
C VAL A 254 -20.25 11.92 1.40
N GLY A 255 -19.00 11.94 0.93
CA GLY A 255 -17.87 12.22 1.79
C GLY A 255 -18.07 13.65 2.27
N ARG A 256 -18.84 13.84 3.34
CA ARG A 256 -19.17 15.17 3.84
C ARG A 256 -17.90 15.78 4.39
N ASP A 257 -17.23 16.57 3.59
CA ASP A 257 -16.48 17.69 4.13
C ASP A 257 -17.51 18.59 4.86
N PRO A 258 -17.35 18.82 6.19
CA PRO A 258 -18.22 19.72 6.93
C PRO A 258 -18.33 21.12 6.30
N ASP A 259 -17.31 21.53 5.54
CA ASP A 259 -17.23 22.85 4.90
C ASP A 259 -18.06 22.94 3.60
N GLU A 260 -18.51 21.82 3.02
CA GLU A 260 -19.34 21.77 1.81
C GLU A 260 -20.85 21.82 2.08
N ILE A 261 -21.26 21.87 3.36
CA ILE A 261 -22.68 21.89 3.73
C ILE A 261 -23.32 23.22 3.28
N GLY A 262 -24.10 23.16 2.20
CA GLY A 262 -24.89 24.29 1.68
C GLY A 262 -24.32 24.97 0.42
N THR A 263 -23.23 24.45 -0.15
CA THR A 263 -22.65 24.92 -1.42
C THR A 263 -23.34 24.32 -2.65
N GLY A 264 -24.03 23.18 -2.47
CA GLY A 264 -24.58 22.39 -3.57
C GLY A 264 -23.52 21.59 -4.33
N VAL A 265 -22.28 21.57 -3.83
CA VAL A 265 -21.19 20.74 -4.36
C VAL A 265 -20.92 19.64 -3.36
N HIS A 266 -20.79 18.42 -3.84
CA HIS A 266 -20.50 17.26 -3.04
C HIS A 266 -19.37 16.46 -3.65
N LEU A 267 -18.31 16.25 -2.87
CA LEU A 267 -17.31 15.28 -3.22
C LEU A 267 -17.79 13.86 -2.86
N GLN A 268 -17.60 12.95 -3.80
CA GLN A 268 -17.86 11.53 -3.56
C GLN A 268 -16.82 10.93 -2.59
N VAL A 269 -17.17 9.83 -1.91
CA VAL A 269 -16.17 8.96 -1.26
C VAL A 269 -15.05 8.62 -2.24
N GLY A 270 -13.81 8.87 -1.83
CA GLY A 270 -12.63 8.60 -2.64
C GLY A 270 -12.41 7.11 -2.89
N LEU A 271 -11.92 6.77 -4.07
CA LEU A 271 -11.61 5.39 -4.46
C LEU A 271 -10.67 4.69 -3.47
N GLU A 272 -9.73 5.43 -2.89
CA GLU A 272 -8.84 4.93 -1.83
C GLU A 272 -9.58 4.30 -0.65
N GLN A 273 -10.63 4.98 -0.17
CA GLN A 273 -11.41 4.50 0.95
C GLN A 273 -12.20 3.25 0.57
N VAL A 274 -12.80 3.24 -0.62
CA VAL A 274 -13.52 2.06 -1.12
C VAL A 274 -12.60 0.86 -1.28
N ILE A 275 -11.37 1.07 -1.75
CA ILE A 275 -10.37 0.02 -1.86
C ILE A 275 -10.03 -0.57 -0.48
N ASP A 276 -9.82 0.26 0.54
CA ASP A 276 -9.46 -0.21 1.87
C ASP A 276 -10.61 -0.90 2.62
N GLU A 277 -11.84 -0.43 2.44
CA GLU A 277 -13.01 -0.90 3.21
C GLU A 277 -13.74 -2.05 2.52
N PHE A 278 -13.88 -1.99 1.19
CA PHE A 278 -14.68 -2.96 0.42
C PHE A 278 -13.80 -3.93 -0.35
N VAL A 279 -12.89 -3.43 -1.19
CA VAL A 279 -12.05 -4.30 -2.04
C VAL A 279 -11.13 -5.19 -1.20
N ARG A 280 -10.49 -4.61 -0.18
CA ARG A 280 -9.61 -5.35 0.75
C ARG A 280 -10.31 -6.51 1.43
N GLY A 281 -11.56 -6.33 1.86
CA GLY A 281 -12.34 -7.38 2.52
C GLY A 281 -12.55 -8.58 1.58
N TRP A 282 -13.03 -8.31 0.37
CA TRP A 282 -13.24 -9.34 -0.65
C TRP A 282 -11.93 -10.06 -1.03
N VAL A 283 -10.84 -9.32 -1.23
CA VAL A 283 -9.52 -9.90 -1.55
C VAL A 283 -9.02 -10.77 -0.40
N SER A 284 -9.20 -10.33 0.84
CA SER A 284 -8.81 -11.09 2.03
C SER A 284 -9.57 -12.41 2.11
N ASP A 285 -10.88 -12.39 1.89
CA ASP A 285 -11.72 -13.59 1.92
C ASP A 285 -11.32 -14.59 0.81
N ARG A 286 -11.06 -14.10 -0.40
CA ARG A 286 -10.67 -14.95 -1.53
C ARG A 286 -9.29 -15.60 -1.31
N LEU A 287 -8.31 -14.80 -0.89
CA LEU A 287 -6.98 -15.30 -0.56
C LEU A 287 -7.03 -16.29 0.61
N TYR A 288 -7.80 -15.99 1.66
CA TYR A 288 -7.96 -16.89 2.80
C TYR A 288 -8.51 -18.24 2.36
N ALA A 289 -9.56 -18.26 1.53
CA ALA A 289 -10.14 -19.51 1.01
C ALA A 289 -9.12 -20.35 0.22
N ASP A 290 -8.34 -19.71 -0.67
CA ASP A 290 -7.38 -20.41 -1.52
C ASP A 290 -6.17 -20.94 -0.72
N PHE A 291 -5.61 -20.13 0.20
CA PHE A 291 -4.51 -20.57 1.07
C PHE A 291 -4.95 -21.62 2.10
N LYS A 292 -6.17 -21.53 2.63
CA LYS A 292 -6.69 -22.50 3.61
C LYS A 292 -6.91 -23.89 2.99
N ALA A 293 -7.12 -23.96 1.69
CA ALA A 293 -7.28 -25.22 0.95
C ALA A 293 -5.95 -25.96 0.70
N LEU A 294 -4.80 -25.31 0.91
CA LEU A 294 -3.47 -25.83 0.59
C LEU A 294 -2.62 -26.02 1.85
N SER A 295 -1.71 -26.99 1.81
CA SER A 295 -0.64 -27.09 2.81
C SER A 295 0.24 -25.84 2.75
N LEU A 296 1.04 -25.58 3.80
CA LEU A 296 1.90 -24.40 3.81
C LEU A 296 2.88 -24.39 2.61
N GLU A 297 3.50 -25.53 2.33
CA GLU A 297 4.44 -25.68 1.20
C GLU A 297 3.74 -25.55 -0.16
N GLY A 298 2.50 -26.05 -0.28
CA GLY A 298 1.68 -25.86 -1.47
C GLY A 298 1.30 -24.39 -1.69
N GLY A 299 0.86 -23.71 -0.63
CA GLY A 299 0.54 -22.28 -0.68
C GLY A 299 1.75 -21.41 -1.06
N GLN A 300 2.95 -21.74 -0.57
CA GLN A 300 4.20 -21.07 -0.95
C GLN A 300 4.52 -21.28 -2.44
N ALA A 301 4.42 -22.51 -2.93
CA ALA A 301 4.72 -22.85 -4.32
C ALA A 301 3.72 -22.21 -5.30
N ASP A 302 2.45 -22.20 -4.94
CA ASP A 302 1.35 -21.75 -5.80
C ASP A 302 0.94 -20.28 -5.58
N ALA A 303 1.61 -19.54 -4.69
CA ALA A 303 1.26 -18.16 -4.35
C ALA A 303 1.06 -17.27 -5.59
N GLY A 304 1.96 -17.35 -6.58
CA GLY A 304 1.83 -16.59 -7.82
C GLY A 304 0.57 -16.94 -8.61
N THR A 305 0.20 -18.22 -8.67
CA THR A 305 -1.02 -18.69 -9.33
C THR A 305 -2.27 -18.26 -8.56
N ILE A 306 -2.25 -18.33 -7.22
CA ILE A 306 -3.34 -17.87 -6.37
C ILE A 306 -3.61 -16.39 -6.62
N PHE A 307 -2.57 -15.54 -6.58
CA PHE A 307 -2.73 -14.10 -6.84
C PHE A 307 -3.21 -13.80 -8.26
N ALA A 308 -2.74 -14.54 -9.27
CA ALA A 308 -3.23 -14.37 -10.64
C ALA A 308 -4.73 -14.71 -10.77
N ASN A 309 -5.20 -15.75 -10.08
CA ASN A 309 -6.61 -16.11 -10.05
C ASN A 309 -7.43 -15.05 -9.32
N VAL A 310 -6.97 -14.59 -8.14
CA VAL A 310 -7.65 -13.51 -7.39
C VAL A 310 -7.69 -12.22 -8.18
N GLU A 311 -6.62 -11.85 -8.90
CA GLU A 311 -6.61 -10.68 -9.79
C GLU A 311 -7.66 -10.82 -10.90
N SER A 312 -7.71 -11.97 -11.57
CA SER A 312 -8.68 -12.23 -12.63
C SER A 312 -10.12 -12.16 -12.11
N ASP A 313 -10.41 -12.81 -10.98
CA ASP A 313 -11.72 -12.79 -10.35
C ASP A 313 -12.09 -11.37 -9.91
N ALA A 314 -11.14 -10.62 -9.34
CA ALA A 314 -11.36 -9.24 -8.89
C ALA A 314 -11.68 -8.30 -10.07
N LYS A 315 -10.97 -8.42 -11.19
CA LYS A 315 -11.23 -7.61 -12.39
C LYS A 315 -12.68 -7.77 -12.87
N VAL A 316 -13.18 -9.01 -12.89
CA VAL A 316 -14.57 -9.30 -13.29
C VAL A 316 -15.56 -8.82 -12.23
N TYR A 317 -15.32 -9.14 -10.96
CA TYR A 317 -16.25 -8.82 -9.88
C TYR A 317 -16.45 -7.32 -9.69
N PHE A 318 -15.37 -6.53 -9.72
CA PHE A 318 -15.42 -5.11 -9.41
C PHE A 318 -15.85 -4.21 -10.58
N GLU A 319 -15.84 -4.73 -11.81
CA GLU A 319 -16.38 -4.03 -12.98
C GLU A 319 -17.89 -3.71 -12.82
N ASP A 320 -18.65 -4.60 -12.17
CA ASP A 320 -20.07 -4.39 -11.88
C ASP A 320 -20.30 -3.24 -10.89
N TYR A 321 -19.31 -2.93 -10.05
CA TYR A 321 -19.33 -1.83 -9.08
C TYR A 321 -18.71 -0.54 -9.63
N GLY A 322 -18.29 -0.54 -10.90
CA GLY A 322 -17.67 0.62 -11.54
C GLY A 322 -16.22 0.89 -11.13
N ILE A 323 -15.53 -0.12 -10.58
CA ILE A 323 -14.11 -0.06 -10.21
C ILE A 323 -13.32 -0.92 -11.21
N THR A 324 -12.40 -0.31 -11.94
CA THR A 324 -11.51 -1.02 -12.86
C THR A 324 -10.20 -1.34 -12.16
N ILE A 325 -9.97 -2.60 -11.82
CA ILE A 325 -8.68 -3.06 -11.28
C ILE A 325 -7.70 -3.21 -12.44
N LEU A 326 -6.62 -2.42 -12.42
CA LEU A 326 -5.55 -2.50 -13.42
C LEU A 326 -4.60 -3.63 -13.10
N GLN A 327 -4.20 -3.75 -11.83
CA GLN A 327 -3.28 -4.75 -11.34
C GLN A 327 -3.60 -5.11 -9.89
N LEU A 328 -3.50 -6.39 -9.55
CA LEU A 328 -3.51 -6.89 -8.19
C LEU A 328 -2.44 -7.98 -8.06
N GLY A 329 -1.67 -7.95 -6.98
CA GLY A 329 -0.64 -8.98 -6.78
C GLY A 329 -0.13 -9.06 -5.36
N GLY A 330 0.59 -10.15 -5.07
CA GLY A 330 1.34 -10.31 -3.84
C GLY A 330 2.63 -9.49 -3.88
N ILE A 331 2.98 -8.87 -2.75
CA ILE A 331 4.28 -8.20 -2.54
C ILE A 331 4.90 -8.68 -1.24
N GLY A 332 6.22 -8.88 -1.26
CA GLY A 332 6.97 -9.42 -0.12
C GLY A 332 6.86 -10.94 -0.01
N GLY A 333 7.45 -11.48 1.06
CA GLY A 333 7.32 -12.89 1.44
C GLY A 333 6.22 -13.11 2.47
N LEU A 334 6.02 -14.38 2.85
CA LEU A 334 5.15 -14.75 3.96
C LEU A 334 5.81 -14.36 5.28
N VAL A 335 5.09 -13.66 6.15
CA VAL A 335 5.54 -13.35 7.51
C VAL A 335 4.74 -14.19 8.48
N TYR A 336 5.37 -15.15 9.14
CA TYR A 336 4.70 -16.08 10.04
C TYR A 336 4.32 -15.44 11.38
N ASP A 337 3.16 -15.82 11.91
CA ASP A 337 2.73 -15.39 13.25
C ASP A 337 3.67 -15.95 14.34
N ASN A 338 4.14 -17.18 14.15
CA ASN A 338 5.10 -17.83 15.03
C ASN A 338 6.51 -17.78 14.40
N PRO A 339 7.49 -17.09 15.00
CA PRO A 339 8.86 -17.06 14.49
C PRO A 339 9.52 -18.45 14.43
N ASP A 340 9.14 -19.40 15.30
CA ASP A 340 9.69 -20.76 15.30
C ASP A 340 9.40 -21.50 13.97
N VAL A 341 8.33 -21.12 13.26
CA VAL A 341 8.00 -21.69 11.95
C VAL A 341 9.03 -21.28 10.90
N GLN A 342 9.48 -20.03 10.95
CA GLN A 342 10.53 -19.55 10.04
C GLN A 342 11.85 -20.27 10.32
N ASP A 343 12.22 -20.42 11.61
CA ASP A 343 13.43 -21.13 12.01
C ASP A 343 13.44 -22.59 11.51
N VAL A 344 12.31 -23.29 11.63
CA VAL A 344 12.18 -24.68 11.13
C VAL A 344 12.26 -24.76 9.61
N ILE A 345 11.72 -23.77 8.89
CA ILE A 345 11.80 -23.71 7.42
C ILE A 345 13.26 -23.48 7.00
N ASP A 346 13.95 -22.55 7.64
CA ASP A 346 15.35 -22.24 7.38
C ASP A 346 16.23 -23.48 7.65
N ASP A 347 16.01 -24.16 8.78
CA ASP A 347 16.64 -25.44 9.14
C ASP A 347 16.41 -26.54 8.08
N LYS A 348 15.17 -26.66 7.57
CA LYS A 348 14.81 -27.65 6.53
C LYS A 348 15.56 -27.35 5.23
N PHE A 349 15.68 -26.08 4.87
CA PHE A 349 16.39 -25.66 3.66
C PHE A 349 17.90 -25.94 3.77
N GLU A 350 18.52 -25.62 4.91
CA GLU A 350 19.93 -25.93 5.16
C GLU A 350 20.19 -27.44 5.11
N ARG A 351 19.35 -28.26 5.75
CA ARG A 351 19.49 -29.72 5.72
C ARG A 351 19.32 -30.30 4.32
N ALA A 352 18.39 -29.77 3.52
CA ALA A 352 18.20 -30.19 2.14
C ALA A 352 19.42 -29.89 1.26
N ALA A 353 20.04 -28.72 1.45
CA ALA A 353 21.28 -28.34 0.76
C ALA A 353 22.44 -29.30 1.13
N VAL A 354 22.60 -29.59 2.42
CA VAL A 354 23.62 -30.54 2.90
C VAL A 354 23.39 -31.96 2.36
N ALA A 355 22.15 -32.45 2.39
CA ALA A 355 21.81 -33.77 1.86
C ALA A 355 22.12 -33.88 0.36
N THR A 356 21.83 -32.83 -0.40
CA THR A 356 22.14 -32.77 -1.85
C THR A 356 23.65 -32.78 -2.09
N ALA A 357 24.43 -32.00 -1.33
CA ALA A 357 25.89 -32.01 -1.41
C ALA A 357 26.49 -33.38 -1.05
N ALA A 358 25.96 -34.05 -0.02
CA ALA A 358 26.36 -35.40 0.36
C ALA A 358 26.04 -36.42 -0.75
N ALA A 359 24.88 -36.32 -1.41
CA ALA A 359 24.51 -37.18 -2.53
C ALA A 359 25.46 -37.01 -3.73
N ILE A 360 25.82 -35.77 -4.06
CA ILE A 360 26.79 -35.46 -5.13
C ILE A 360 28.17 -36.04 -4.77
N THR A 361 28.60 -35.88 -3.52
CA THR A 361 29.89 -36.40 -3.03
C THR A 361 29.93 -37.93 -3.09
N ASN A 362 28.86 -38.59 -2.64
CA ASN A 362 28.74 -40.05 -2.69
C ASN A 362 28.78 -40.56 -4.12
N LYS A 363 28.05 -39.92 -5.04
CA LYS A 363 28.08 -40.26 -6.47
C LYS A 363 29.48 -40.09 -7.06
N THR A 364 30.16 -38.99 -6.72
CA THR A 364 31.53 -38.73 -7.19
C THR A 364 32.50 -39.78 -6.66
N ASN A 365 32.37 -40.18 -5.40
CA ASN A 365 33.18 -41.24 -4.81
C ASN A 365 32.92 -42.61 -5.44
N THR A 366 31.66 -42.94 -5.77
CA THR A 366 31.34 -44.19 -6.47
C THR A 366 31.89 -44.19 -7.89
N ASP A 367 31.77 -43.07 -8.61
CA ASP A 367 32.28 -42.93 -9.98
C ASP A 367 33.82 -43.02 -9.99
N ARG A 368 34.49 -42.39 -9.02
CA ARG A 368 35.93 -42.49 -8.82
C ARG A 368 36.36 -43.92 -8.49
N GLY A 369 35.67 -44.60 -7.58
CA GLY A 369 35.95 -46.00 -7.23
C GLY A 369 35.77 -46.96 -8.41
N GLN A 370 34.75 -46.74 -9.25
CA GLN A 370 34.56 -47.50 -10.49
C GLN A 370 35.67 -47.24 -11.52
N ALA A 371 36.10 -45.99 -11.66
CA ALA A 371 37.21 -45.63 -12.54
C ALA A 371 38.53 -46.26 -12.07
N GLU A 372 38.84 -46.20 -10.77
CA GLU A 372 40.03 -46.82 -10.17
C GLU A 372 40.01 -48.35 -10.32
N ALA A 373 38.86 -49.01 -10.09
CA ALA A 373 38.69 -50.43 -10.31
C ALA A 373 38.92 -50.82 -11.78
N THR A 374 38.37 -50.04 -12.71
CA THR A 374 38.56 -50.24 -14.16
C THR A 374 40.03 -50.09 -14.55
N GLN A 375 40.71 -49.06 -14.05
CA GLN A 375 42.16 -48.88 -14.26
C GLN A 375 42.97 -50.06 -13.72
N THR A 376 42.62 -50.58 -12.54
CA THR A 376 43.29 -51.75 -11.93
C THR A 376 43.12 -53.00 -12.79
N VAL A 377 41.91 -53.27 -13.32
CA VAL A 377 41.68 -54.40 -14.22
C VAL A 377 42.46 -54.24 -15.53
N ILE A 378 42.48 -53.04 -16.12
CA ILE A 378 43.27 -52.76 -17.33
C ILE A 378 44.76 -53.00 -17.07
N ALA A 379 45.30 -52.50 -15.96
CA ALA A 379 46.70 -52.68 -15.60
C ALA A 379 47.05 -54.16 -15.36
N ALA A 380 46.18 -54.90 -14.65
CA ALA A 380 46.37 -56.33 -14.40
C ALA A 380 46.34 -57.15 -15.70
N ASN A 381 45.40 -56.84 -16.61
CA ASN A 381 45.32 -57.49 -17.93
C ASN A 381 46.57 -57.18 -18.77
N ALA A 382 47.04 -55.93 -18.78
CA ALA A 382 48.24 -55.54 -19.49
C ALA A 382 49.50 -56.25 -18.94
N GLN A 383 49.60 -56.41 -17.61
CA GLN A 383 50.68 -57.18 -16.99
C GLN A 383 50.59 -58.68 -17.34
N ALA A 384 49.39 -59.27 -17.30
CA ALA A 384 49.18 -60.66 -17.66
C ALA A 384 49.55 -60.93 -19.13
N GLU A 385 49.20 -60.01 -20.04
CA GLU A 385 49.57 -60.09 -21.45
C GLU A 385 51.08 -59.94 -21.65
N SER A 386 51.72 -59.00 -20.94
CA SER A 386 53.18 -58.85 -20.94
C SER A 386 53.90 -60.11 -20.46
N LEU A 387 53.44 -60.72 -19.36
CA LEU A 387 53.99 -61.97 -18.83
C LEU A 387 53.77 -63.15 -19.79
N ALA A 388 52.60 -63.23 -20.43
CA ALA A 388 52.33 -64.23 -21.45
C ALA A 388 53.28 -64.10 -22.65
N LEU A 389 53.52 -62.88 -23.13
CA LEU A 389 54.48 -62.62 -24.21
C LEU A 389 55.91 -62.99 -23.80
N GLN A 390 56.35 -62.61 -22.60
CA GLN A 390 57.65 -63.02 -22.05
C GLN A 390 57.76 -64.54 -21.96
N GLY A 391 56.72 -65.24 -21.49
CA GLY A 391 56.67 -66.70 -21.43
C GLY A 391 56.83 -67.36 -22.80
N ILE A 392 56.20 -66.80 -23.84
CA ILE A 392 56.36 -67.25 -25.23
C ILE A 392 57.81 -67.03 -25.71
N GLU A 393 58.43 -65.90 -25.37
CA GLU A 393 59.83 -65.62 -25.74
C GLU A 393 60.82 -66.56 -25.02
N LEU A 394 60.65 -66.78 -23.72
CA LEU A 394 61.48 -67.71 -22.94
C LEU A 394 61.35 -69.15 -23.48
N GLY A 395 60.16 -69.55 -23.90
CA GLY A 395 59.92 -70.85 -24.55
C GLY A 395 60.65 -71.03 -25.89
N LYS A 396 60.97 -69.94 -26.61
CA LYS A 396 61.78 -70.00 -27.84
C LYS A 396 63.26 -70.20 -27.55
N TYR A 397 63.75 -69.82 -26.37
CA TYR A 397 65.17 -69.86 -26.00
C TYR A 397 65.43 -70.50 -24.62
N PRO A 398 65.12 -71.79 -24.42
CA PRO A 398 65.24 -72.45 -23.12
C PRO A 398 66.67 -72.48 -22.57
N SER A 399 67.69 -72.40 -23.43
CA SER A 399 69.11 -72.37 -23.02
C SER A 399 69.53 -71.04 -22.38
N LEU A 400 68.86 -69.92 -22.68
CA LEU A 400 69.15 -68.62 -22.04
C LEU A 400 68.62 -68.57 -20.61
N VAL A 401 67.46 -69.18 -20.35
CA VAL A 401 66.88 -69.28 -18.99
C VAL A 401 67.79 -70.07 -18.07
N ALA A 402 68.31 -71.21 -18.56
CA ALA A 402 69.26 -72.03 -17.80
C ALA A 402 70.58 -71.29 -17.53
N TYR A 403 71.02 -70.42 -18.44
CA TYR A 403 72.21 -69.59 -18.27
C TYR A 403 71.99 -68.47 -17.23
N GLU A 404 70.86 -67.74 -17.30
CA GLU A 404 70.51 -66.67 -16.36
C GLU A 404 70.37 -67.20 -14.92
N ILE A 405 69.67 -68.34 -14.75
CA ILE A 405 69.56 -69.05 -13.47
C ILE A 405 70.94 -69.47 -12.96
N ALA A 406 71.82 -69.96 -13.84
CA ALA A 406 73.18 -70.33 -13.46
C ALA A 406 74.06 -69.12 -13.07
N THR A 407 73.83 -67.93 -13.64
CA THR A 407 74.57 -66.71 -13.31
C THR A 407 74.07 -66.01 -12.05
N HIS A 408 72.80 -66.16 -11.70
CA HIS A 408 72.20 -65.61 -10.47
C HIS A 408 72.16 -66.61 -9.31
N ALA A 409 72.41 -67.89 -9.57
CA ALA A 409 72.64 -68.89 -8.53
C ALA A 409 73.97 -68.57 -7.82
N THR A 410 73.89 -67.96 -6.64
CA THR A 410 75.03 -67.57 -5.79
C THR A 410 75.78 -68.77 -5.17
N GLY A 411 75.61 -69.98 -5.69
CA GLY A 411 76.29 -71.19 -5.22
C GLY A 411 75.74 -71.77 -3.92
N GLU A 412 74.73 -71.16 -3.32
CA GLU A 412 73.99 -71.74 -2.21
C GLU A 412 72.85 -72.61 -2.77
N VAL A 413 72.98 -73.92 -2.58
CA VAL A 413 71.93 -74.88 -2.90
C VAL A 413 70.74 -74.54 -1.98
N PRO A 414 69.54 -74.26 -2.51
CA PRO A 414 68.37 -74.10 -1.66
C PRO A 414 68.19 -75.41 -0.87
N ASP A 415 68.09 -75.32 0.45
CA ASP A 415 67.65 -76.44 1.28
C ASP A 415 66.25 -76.84 0.79
N MET A 416 66.20 -77.83 -0.10
CA MET A 416 64.97 -78.53 -0.40
C MET A 416 64.60 -79.26 0.88
N PHE A 417 63.65 -78.69 1.62
CA PHE A 417 62.99 -79.34 2.74
C PHE A 417 62.50 -80.71 2.28
N PHE A 418 63.27 -81.75 2.61
CA PHE A 418 62.77 -83.11 2.65
C PHE A 418 61.74 -83.15 3.78
N TYR A 419 60.46 -83.00 3.44
CA TYR A 419 59.40 -83.49 4.30
C TYR A 419 59.55 -85.01 4.38
N SER A 420 60.27 -85.49 5.39
CA SER A 420 60.21 -86.89 5.77
C SER A 420 58.80 -87.15 6.24
N VAL A 421 58.03 -87.88 5.44
CA VAL A 421 56.77 -88.49 5.87
C VAL A 421 57.16 -89.51 6.93
N GLY A 422 57.09 -89.10 8.20
CA GLY A 422 57.17 -89.99 9.33
C GLY A 422 55.95 -90.91 9.29
N ALA A 423 56.19 -92.17 8.98
CA ALA A 423 55.27 -93.23 9.29
C ALA A 423 55.22 -93.33 10.82
N ASP A 424 54.10 -92.97 11.42
CA ASP A 424 53.73 -93.48 12.73
C ASP A 424 52.36 -94.12 12.68
N GLN A 425 52.31 -95.30 13.29
CA GLN A 425 51.23 -96.27 13.27
C GLN A 425 50.09 -95.83 14.21
N ASP A 426 48.92 -96.45 14.00
CA ASP A 426 47.80 -96.53 14.94
C ASP A 426 47.03 -95.23 15.26
N THR A 427 45.93 -95.02 14.54
CA THR A 427 44.58 -95.29 15.07
C THR A 427 43.54 -94.99 13.99
N GLY A 428 42.72 -95.99 13.67
CA GLY A 428 41.77 -95.91 12.56
C GLY A 428 40.59 -94.99 12.82
N GLN A 429 40.23 -94.19 11.80
CA GLN A 429 38.85 -94.00 11.35
C GLN A 429 38.81 -93.26 10.00
N SER A 430 38.07 -93.86 9.06
CA SER A 430 37.55 -93.31 7.80
C SER A 430 36.62 -92.09 8.06
N VAL A 431 36.33 -91.13 7.15
CA VAL A 431 35.90 -91.23 5.74
C VAL A 431 36.05 -89.85 5.03
N ASP A 432 36.38 -89.88 3.73
CA ASP A 432 36.16 -88.94 2.61
C ASP A 432 36.37 -87.41 2.75
N GLY A 433 37.53 -86.97 2.23
CA GLY A 433 37.79 -85.60 1.79
C GLY A 433 38.57 -85.61 0.48
N GLY A 434 37.87 -85.58 -0.66
CA GLY A 434 38.46 -85.34 -1.97
C GLY A 434 38.23 -83.89 -2.38
N LEU A 435 39.28 -83.06 -2.35
CA LEU A 435 39.50 -81.91 -3.24
C LEU A 435 40.91 -81.33 -2.99
N LEU A 436 41.59 -81.06 -4.11
CA LEU A 436 42.99 -80.69 -4.35
C LEU A 436 43.55 -79.58 -3.42
N PRO A 437 44.82 -79.67 -2.96
CA PRO A 437 45.50 -78.55 -2.32
C PRO A 437 46.66 -77.99 -3.17
N PHE A 438 46.51 -76.75 -3.62
CA PHE A 438 47.63 -75.83 -3.83
C PHE A 438 47.24 -74.46 -3.27
N PRO A 439 47.73 -74.06 -2.08
CA PRO A 439 47.68 -72.66 -1.67
C PRO A 439 49.05 -72.02 -1.93
N PHE A 440 49.11 -71.10 -2.88
CA PHE A 440 50.13 -70.06 -2.92
C PHE A 440 49.79 -69.03 -1.82
N PHE A 441 50.57 -68.99 -0.74
CA PHE A 441 50.53 -67.90 0.23
C PHE A 441 51.52 -66.81 -0.16
N LEU A 442 51.02 -65.65 -0.60
CA LEU A 442 51.79 -64.40 -0.63
C LEU A 442 51.75 -63.81 0.78
N ASN A 443 52.90 -63.82 1.45
CA ASN A 443 53.11 -63.25 2.77
C ASN A 443 53.35 -61.74 2.60
N TYR A 444 52.40 -60.89 3.03
CA TYR A 444 52.64 -59.45 3.22
C TYR A 444 53.23 -59.23 4.61
N PRO A 445 54.25 -58.35 4.77
CA PRO A 445 54.74 -58.02 6.09
C PRO A 445 53.69 -57.21 6.87
N VAL A 446 53.24 -57.76 7.99
CA VAL A 446 52.58 -57.02 9.06
C VAL A 446 53.67 -56.26 9.80
N GLY A 447 53.71 -54.94 9.64
CA GLY A 447 54.48 -54.06 10.52
C GLY A 447 53.71 -53.87 11.82
N ASP A 448 54.19 -54.49 12.90
CA ASP A 448 53.89 -54.05 14.26
C ASP A 448 54.87 -52.92 14.63
N GLY A 449 54.35 -51.87 15.25
CA GLY A 449 55.06 -50.61 15.43
C GLY A 449 54.29 -49.64 16.30
N THR A 450 54.05 -50.02 17.56
CA THR A 450 53.79 -49.07 18.63
C THR A 450 54.99 -48.15 18.82
N THR A 451 54.88 -46.89 18.38
CA THR A 451 55.63 -45.78 18.97
C THR A 451 54.75 -44.53 18.91
N GLY A 452 54.39 -44.02 20.09
CA GLY A 452 53.77 -42.71 20.22
C GLY A 452 54.68 -41.64 19.62
N VAL A 453 54.07 -40.75 18.83
CA VAL A 453 54.74 -39.57 18.30
C VAL A 453 54.28 -38.36 19.10
N ASP A 454 55.30 -37.69 19.60
CA ASP A 454 55.36 -36.48 20.38
C ASP A 454 54.61 -35.30 19.73
N ALA A 455 53.77 -34.62 20.50
CA ALA A 455 52.95 -33.48 20.09
C ALA A 455 53.71 -32.14 20.18
N SER A 456 54.97 -32.12 19.74
CA SER A 456 55.85 -30.96 19.95
C SER A 456 56.77 -30.61 18.76
N LEU A 457 56.32 -30.82 17.51
CA LEU A 457 56.99 -30.22 16.34
C LEU A 457 55.96 -29.81 15.28
N LEU A 458 55.33 -28.66 15.51
CA LEU A 458 54.60 -27.89 14.49
C LEU A 458 55.60 -26.95 13.78
N PRO A 459 55.68 -26.95 12.44
CA PRO A 459 56.09 -25.77 11.70
C PRO A 459 54.92 -24.80 11.63
N GLU A 460 55.08 -23.69 12.33
CA GLU A 460 54.40 -22.43 12.15
C GLU A 460 54.59 -21.93 10.70
N ALA A 461 53.51 -21.90 9.91
CA ALA A 461 53.22 -20.89 8.88
C ALA A 461 52.16 -21.41 7.90
N LEU A 462 50.95 -20.84 7.98
CA LEU A 462 50.20 -20.25 6.86
C LEU A 462 48.91 -19.66 7.45
N GLN A 463 48.96 -18.36 7.71
CA GLN A 463 47.81 -17.56 8.10
C GLN A 463 46.79 -17.53 6.95
N PRO A 464 45.48 -17.51 7.22
CA PRO A 464 44.50 -17.22 6.19
C PRO A 464 44.64 -15.76 5.75
N GLU A 465 44.83 -15.56 4.44
CA GLU A 465 44.74 -14.24 3.82
C GLU A 465 43.37 -13.62 4.11
N GLY A 466 43.39 -12.32 4.39
CA GLY A 466 42.22 -11.53 4.78
C GLY A 466 41.18 -11.35 3.66
N PRO A 467 40.10 -10.58 3.94
CA PRO A 467 38.99 -10.44 3.03
C PRO A 467 39.39 -9.66 1.78
N VAL A 468 39.19 -10.27 0.62
CA VAL A 468 39.34 -9.62 -0.68
C VAL A 468 38.20 -8.61 -0.86
N GLU A 469 38.60 -7.35 -0.97
CA GLU A 469 37.75 -6.21 -1.33
C GLU A 469 37.09 -6.44 -2.70
N PRO A 470 35.79 -6.14 -2.89
CA PRO A 470 35.14 -6.31 -4.18
C PRO A 470 35.67 -5.28 -5.18
N THR A 471 36.30 -5.78 -6.24
CA THR A 471 36.73 -5.01 -7.39
C THR A 471 35.52 -4.42 -8.10
N SER A 472 35.56 -3.11 -8.31
CA SER A 472 34.55 -2.33 -9.02
C SER A 472 34.34 -2.86 -10.44
N ALA A 473 33.06 -3.03 -10.80
CA ALA A 473 32.62 -3.42 -12.13
C ALA A 473 33.01 -2.35 -13.17
N PRO A 474 33.42 -2.75 -14.40
CA PRO A 474 33.60 -1.81 -15.49
C PRO A 474 32.23 -1.32 -16.00
N SER A 475 32.10 0.00 -16.05
CA SER A 475 31.00 0.75 -16.65
C SER A 475 30.75 0.33 -18.11
N PRO A 476 29.51 0.00 -18.53
CA PRO A 476 29.24 -0.30 -19.93
C PRO A 476 29.31 0.99 -20.77
N SER A 477 30.18 0.94 -21.77
CA SER A 477 30.36 1.98 -22.77
C SER A 477 29.12 2.21 -23.61
N ALA A 478 28.94 3.49 -23.94
CA ALA A 478 28.05 4.11 -24.91
C ALA A 478 27.50 3.19 -26.02
N MET A 479 26.18 3.22 -26.17
CA MET A 479 25.48 2.76 -27.37
C MET A 479 25.83 3.66 -28.58
N PRO A 480 25.97 3.09 -29.79
CA PRO A 480 26.10 3.88 -30.99
C PRO A 480 24.74 4.43 -31.43
N VAL A 481 24.78 5.68 -31.90
CA VAL A 481 23.73 6.40 -32.61
C VAL A 481 23.37 5.63 -33.89
N GLU A 482 22.12 5.20 -34.01
CA GLU A 482 21.58 4.70 -35.27
C GLU A 482 20.92 5.86 -36.02
N THR A 483 21.57 6.25 -37.11
CA THR A 483 21.14 7.25 -38.07
C THR A 483 20.01 6.72 -38.96
N GLU A 484 19.01 7.58 -39.16
CA GLU A 484 17.92 7.46 -40.13
C GLU A 484 18.35 6.99 -41.53
N THR A 485 17.48 6.24 -42.21
CA THR A 485 17.21 6.49 -43.64
C THR A 485 15.73 6.23 -43.96
N PRO A 486 15.12 7.05 -44.84
CA PRO A 486 13.70 6.97 -45.20
C PRO A 486 13.50 6.23 -46.54
N THR A 487 12.31 5.65 -46.77
CA THR A 487 11.67 5.47 -48.10
C THR A 487 10.37 4.66 -47.99
N PRO A 488 9.47 4.68 -49.00
CA PRO A 488 9.20 5.69 -50.03
C PRO A 488 7.83 6.38 -49.86
#